data_AF-A0A9D4AB76-F1
#
_entry.id   AF-A0A9D4AB76-F1
#
_cell.length_a   1.000
_cell.length_b   1.000
_cell.length_c   1.000
_cell.angle_alpha   90.00
_cell.angle_beta   90.00
_cell.angle_gamma   90.00
#
_symmetry.space_group_name_H-M   'P 1'
#
loop_
_entity.id
_entity.type
_entity.pdbx_description
1 polymer ?
#
loop_
_entity_poly.entity_id
_entity_poly.type
_entity_poly.pdbx_seq_one_letter_code
_entity_poly.pdbx_strand_id
1 'polypeptide(L)'
;MPEILSKWRGECESGPDFGHKFCNKKLIGARSFLKGYRMASDGGINKKPKEIDSPRDKDGNGTHTASTIAGSPVANASLLGYASGIARGSSRRL
;
A
#
# COMPACT_ATOMS: atom_id res chain seq x y z
N MET A 1 16.45 7.33 -5.42
CA MET A 1 15.72 7.28 -4.14
C MET A 1 16.71 7.51 -3.01
N PRO A 2 16.67 8.70 -2.38
CA PRO A 2 17.53 9.05 -1.25
C PRO A 2 17.37 8.11 -0.06
N GLU A 3 18.30 8.18 0.89
CA GLU A 3 18.15 7.50 2.17
C GLU A 3 16.90 7.99 2.92
N ILE A 4 16.34 7.11 3.75
CA ILE A 4 15.21 7.45 4.61
C ILE A 4 15.68 8.50 5.62
N LEU A 5 14.91 9.58 5.77
CA LEU A 5 15.26 10.65 6.69
C LEU A 5 15.38 10.12 8.11
N SER A 6 16.46 10.48 8.80
CA SER A 6 16.75 10.04 10.18
C SER A 6 15.68 10.41 11.20
N LYS A 7 14.78 11.36 10.87
CA LYS A 7 13.61 11.73 11.69
C LYS A 7 12.39 10.84 11.51
N TRP A 8 12.36 9.98 10.48
CA TRP A 8 11.28 9.02 10.31
C TRP A 8 11.29 7.99 11.43
N ARG A 9 10.10 7.70 11.98
CA ARG A 9 9.88 6.79 13.12
C ARG A 9 8.75 5.78 12.84
N GLY A 10 8.32 5.69 11.58
CA GLY A 10 7.33 4.72 11.16
C GLY A 10 7.91 3.31 11.11
N GLU A 11 7.01 2.33 10.96
CA GLU A 11 7.34 0.91 10.93
C GLU A 11 6.86 0.26 9.62
N CYS A 12 7.50 -0.85 9.26
CA CYS A 12 7.02 -1.77 8.24
C CYS A 12 6.50 -3.05 8.89
N GLU A 13 5.21 -3.07 9.23
CA GLU A 13 4.57 -4.23 9.84
C GLU A 13 4.64 -5.43 8.88
N SER A 14 4.93 -6.61 9.42
CA SER A 14 4.82 -7.86 8.68
C SER A 14 3.46 -8.49 8.93
N GLY A 15 2.90 -9.10 7.89
CA GLY A 15 1.65 -9.85 7.94
C GLY A 15 1.59 -10.88 6.81
N PRO A 16 0.48 -11.61 6.65
CA PRO A 16 0.33 -12.55 5.54
C PRO A 16 0.58 -11.86 4.20
N ASP A 17 1.36 -12.51 3.34
CA ASP A 17 1.81 -12.01 2.03
C ASP A 17 2.56 -10.66 2.05
N PHE A 18 2.99 -10.17 3.22
CA PHE A 18 3.71 -8.92 3.36
C PHE A 18 4.80 -9.03 4.44
N GLY A 19 6.05 -9.31 4.04
CA GLY A 19 7.20 -9.27 4.94
C GLY A 19 7.83 -7.88 5.04
N HIS A 20 8.56 -7.63 6.13
CA HIS A 20 9.31 -6.39 6.40
C HIS A 20 10.17 -5.90 5.21
N LYS A 21 10.69 -6.84 4.41
CA LYS A 21 11.51 -6.54 3.21
C LYS A 21 10.77 -5.83 2.07
N PHE A 22 9.43 -5.73 2.11
CA PHE A 22 8.67 -5.03 1.09
C PHE A 22 8.66 -3.52 1.26
N CYS A 23 8.96 -3.01 2.47
CA CYS A 23 9.32 -1.62 2.61
C CYS A 23 10.73 -1.39 2.07
N ASN A 24 10.92 -0.23 1.46
CA ASN A 24 12.17 0.19 0.83
C ASN A 24 12.28 1.72 0.95
N LYS A 25 13.24 2.33 0.25
CA LYS A 25 13.42 3.79 0.26
C LYS A 25 12.23 4.58 -0.30
N LYS A 26 11.26 3.92 -0.96
CA LYS A 26 10.03 4.49 -1.53
C LYS A 26 8.81 4.26 -0.64
N LEU A 27 8.47 3.01 -0.41
CA LEU A 27 7.46 2.62 0.57
C LEU A 27 8.18 2.46 1.92
N ILE A 28 8.33 3.56 2.66
CA ILE A 28 9.17 3.63 3.87
C ILE A 28 8.45 3.16 5.15
N GLY A 29 7.17 2.80 5.04
CA GLY A 29 6.37 2.29 6.16
C GLY A 29 5.03 1.76 5.65
N ALA A 30 4.51 0.75 6.35
CA ALA A 30 3.28 0.06 6.01
C ALA A 30 2.69 -0.53 7.29
N ARG A 31 1.40 -0.27 7.55
CA ARG A 31 0.70 -0.73 8.77
C ARG A 31 -0.75 -1.06 8.47
N SER A 32 -1.35 -1.93 9.28
CA SER A 32 -2.77 -2.28 9.19
C SER A 32 -3.47 -2.18 10.54
N PHE A 33 -4.73 -1.73 10.53
CA PHE A 33 -5.50 -1.47 11.76
C PHE A 33 -6.81 -2.24 11.78
N LEU A 34 -6.77 -3.53 12.13
CA LEU A 34 -7.96 -4.40 12.10
C LEU A 34 -8.65 -4.60 13.45
N LYS A 35 -8.13 -4.05 14.55
CA LYS A 35 -8.67 -4.28 15.91
C LYS A 35 -10.17 -3.96 16.02
N GLY A 36 -10.59 -2.79 15.54
CA GLY A 36 -12.00 -2.38 15.57
C GLY A 36 -12.89 -3.25 14.67
N TYR A 37 -12.39 -3.62 13.48
CA TYR A 37 -13.09 -4.54 12.58
C TYR A 37 -13.33 -5.91 13.22
N ARG A 38 -12.30 -6.48 13.89
CA ARG A 38 -12.41 -7.76 14.61
C ARG A 38 -13.45 -7.69 15.72
N MET A 39 -13.40 -6.64 16.56
CA MET A 39 -14.37 -6.44 17.64
C MET A 39 -15.81 -6.34 17.12
N ALA A 40 -16.04 -5.67 15.98
CA ALA A 40 -17.36 -5.56 15.37
C ALA A 40 -17.81 -6.83 14.64
N SER A 41 -16.88 -7.64 14.14
CA SER A 41 -17.17 -8.82 13.31
C SER A 41 -17.33 -10.11 14.10
N ASP A 42 -16.72 -10.22 15.28
CA ASP A 42 -16.82 -11.41 16.15
C ASP A 42 -18.24 -11.62 16.74
N GLY A 43 -19.18 -10.68 16.55
CA GLY A 43 -20.56 -10.75 17.02
C GLY A 43 -21.65 -11.05 15.98
N GLY A 44 -21.31 -11.33 14.70
CA GLY A 44 -22.29 -11.41 13.60
C GLY A 44 -22.29 -12.73 12.81
N ILE A 45 -23.50 -13.23 12.51
CA ILE A 45 -23.82 -14.53 11.85
C ILE A 45 -23.26 -14.67 10.42
N ASN A 46 -22.78 -13.59 9.80
CA ASN A 46 -22.26 -13.60 8.43
C ASN A 46 -20.75 -13.37 8.42
N LYS A 47 -19.97 -14.47 8.53
CA LYS A 47 -18.51 -14.47 8.39
C LYS A 47 -18.14 -14.07 6.95
N LYS A 48 -18.04 -12.77 6.68
CA LYS A 48 -17.36 -12.25 5.48
C LYS A 48 -15.93 -12.85 5.43
N PRO A 49 -15.31 -12.99 4.24
CA PRO A 49 -13.91 -13.39 4.18
C PRO A 49 -13.11 -12.50 5.12
N LYS A 50 -12.37 -13.13 6.04
CA LYS A 50 -11.59 -12.40 7.06
C LYS A 50 -10.67 -11.44 6.32
N GLU A 51 -10.86 -10.14 6.58
CA GLU A 51 -9.85 -9.14 6.24
C GLU A 51 -8.48 -9.66 6.73
N ILE A 52 -7.50 -9.63 5.84
CA ILE A 52 -6.17 -10.14 6.17
C ILE A 52 -5.48 -9.09 7.03
N ASP A 53 -4.93 -9.52 8.16
CA ASP A 53 -4.16 -8.67 9.06
C ASP A 53 -2.77 -8.41 8.49
N SER A 54 -2.73 -7.60 7.44
CA SER A 54 -1.56 -7.28 6.65
C SER A 54 -1.72 -5.89 6.04
N PRO A 55 -0.63 -5.11 5.89
CA PRO A 55 -0.65 -3.85 5.15
C PRO A 55 -0.93 -4.00 3.63
N ARG A 56 -1.03 -5.23 3.11
CA ARG A 56 -1.27 -5.50 1.70
C ARG A 56 -2.70 -5.14 1.28
N ASP A 57 -2.80 -4.24 0.31
CA ASP A 57 -4.06 -3.91 -0.37
C ASP A 57 -4.55 -5.09 -1.23
N LYS A 58 -5.83 -5.45 -1.07
CA LYS A 58 -6.52 -6.50 -1.83
C LYS A 58 -7.67 -5.97 -2.70
N ASP A 59 -7.99 -4.69 -2.58
CA ASP A 59 -9.06 -4.03 -3.33
C ASP A 59 -8.47 -3.23 -4.51
N GLY A 60 -7.43 -2.46 -4.24
CA GLY A 60 -6.72 -1.66 -5.25
C GLY A 60 -6.90 -0.16 -5.09
N ASN A 61 -7.93 0.32 -4.37
CA ASN A 61 -8.14 1.75 -4.15
C ASN A 61 -6.94 2.44 -3.46
N GLY A 62 -6.34 1.76 -2.48
CA GLY A 62 -5.14 2.24 -1.78
C GLY A 62 -3.94 2.33 -2.74
N THR A 63 -3.74 1.29 -3.54
CA THR A 63 -2.66 1.21 -4.54
C THR A 63 -2.81 2.29 -5.63
N HIS A 64 -4.02 2.48 -6.16
CA HIS A 64 -4.33 3.50 -7.15
C HIS A 64 -4.09 4.92 -6.60
N THR A 65 -4.60 5.21 -5.41
CA THR A 65 -4.44 6.52 -4.76
C THR A 65 -2.97 6.82 -4.43
N ALA A 66 -2.25 5.85 -3.84
CA ALA A 66 -0.85 6.02 -3.46
C ALA A 66 0.06 6.23 -4.69
N SER A 67 -0.18 5.49 -5.78
CA SER A 67 0.57 5.65 -7.03
C SER A 67 0.27 7.00 -7.73
N THR A 68 -0.96 7.50 -7.63
CA THR A 68 -1.35 8.82 -8.15
C THR A 68 -0.62 9.97 -7.45
N ILE A 69 -0.45 9.88 -6.12
CA ILE A 69 0.24 10.94 -5.37
C ILE A 69 1.76 10.82 -5.51
N ALA A 70 2.32 9.62 -5.29
CA ALA A 70 3.76 9.45 -5.13
C ALA A 70 4.34 8.27 -5.91
N GLY A 71 3.66 7.75 -6.93
CA GLY A 71 4.18 6.64 -7.75
C GLY A 71 5.53 6.95 -8.40
N SER A 72 6.43 5.96 -8.41
CA SER A 72 7.65 6.04 -9.24
C SER A 72 7.30 6.00 -10.72
N PRO A 73 8.11 6.59 -11.61
CA PRO A 73 7.86 6.52 -13.05
C PRO A 73 7.83 5.06 -13.54
N VAL A 74 6.77 4.70 -14.24
CA VAL A 74 6.62 3.41 -14.92
C VAL A 74 6.38 3.68 -16.40
N ALA A 75 7.35 3.29 -17.23
CA ALA A 75 7.23 3.41 -18.69
C ALA A 75 6.24 2.37 -19.24
N ASN A 76 5.64 2.67 -20.40
CA ASN A 76 4.70 1.80 -21.10
C ASN A 76 3.50 1.35 -20.24
N ALA A 77 3.07 2.22 -19.32
CA ALA A 77 1.85 1.98 -18.56
C ALA A 77 0.63 2.25 -19.44
N SER A 78 -0.36 1.35 -19.40
CA SER A 78 -1.64 1.49 -20.08
C SER A 78 -2.70 0.60 -19.40
N LEU A 79 -3.98 0.90 -19.62
CA LEU A 79 -5.09 0.00 -19.31
C LEU A 79 -5.66 -0.53 -20.61
N LEU A 80 -5.35 -1.78 -20.95
CA LEU A 80 -5.81 -2.40 -22.21
C LEU A 80 -5.49 -1.54 -23.46
N GLY A 81 -4.36 -0.83 -23.45
CA GLY A 81 -3.93 0.08 -24.52
C GLY A 81 -4.38 1.54 -24.36
N TYR A 82 -5.36 1.84 -23.50
CA TYR A 82 -5.79 3.20 -23.21
C TYR A 82 -4.81 3.93 -22.28
N ALA A 83 -4.75 5.25 -22.43
CA ALA A 83 -3.90 6.16 -21.64
C ALA A 83 -2.41 5.74 -21.62
N SER A 84 -1.91 5.27 -22.76
CA SER A 84 -0.53 4.81 -22.92
C SER A 84 0.48 5.93 -22.62
N GLY A 85 1.46 5.66 -21.78
CA GLY A 85 2.53 6.61 -21.48
C GLY A 85 3.37 6.25 -20.27
N ILE A 86 3.93 7.28 -19.62
CA ILE A 86 4.68 7.14 -18.36
C ILE A 86 3.77 7.49 -17.18
N ALA A 87 3.32 6.48 -16.45
CA ALA A 87 2.60 6.69 -15.19
C ALA A 87 3.57 7.15 -14.09
N ARG A 88 3.19 8.18 -13.33
CA ARG A 88 4.00 8.72 -12.23
C ARG A 88 3.14 9.54 -11.27
N GLY A 89 3.59 9.63 -10.02
CA GLY A 89 2.94 10.49 -9.02
C GLY A 89 3.07 11.98 -9.33
N SER A 90 2.11 12.76 -8.81
CA SER A 90 2.15 14.23 -8.86
C SER A 90 3.29 14.81 -8.01
N SER A 91 3.51 14.24 -6.82
CA SER A 91 4.59 14.61 -5.91
C SER A 91 5.82 13.77 -6.17
N ARG A 92 6.82 14.41 -6.79
CA ARG A 92 8.11 13.79 -7.08
C ARG A 92 9.12 14.14 -5.99
N ARG A 93 9.70 13.10 -5.40
CA ARG A 93 11.06 13.18 -4.83
C ARG A 93 11.99 12.46 -5.79
N LEU A 94 12.97 13.19 -6.33
CA LEU A 94 14.16 12.64 -7.00
C LEU A 94 15.08 11.99 -5.95
#